data_AF-A0A0U2DVW7-F1
#
_entry.id   AF-A0A0U2DVW7-F1
#
_cell.length_a   1.000
_cell.length_b   1.000
_cell.length_c   1.000
_cell.angle_alpha   90.00
_cell.angle_beta   90.00
_cell.angle_gamma   90.00
#
_symmetry.space_group_name_H-M   'P 1'
#
loop_
_entity.id
_entity.type
_entity.pdbx_description
1 polymer ?
#
loop_
_entity_poly.entity_id
_entity_poly.type
_entity_poly.pdbx_seq_one_letter_code
_entity_poly.pdbx_strand_id
1 'polypeptide(L)'
;MMSNLFSIFDPHSSQNYSFNWLSIFIPWLLFPNQYWFKKSKTFMFWFTINQFLLKEFNNFKKKNYPNIIILFSMFMMIVTMNFLGLFPYIFTASSHLSITLPLSLTVWLSIMFYNWYKMTNLSFAHLVPLNTPTALMMFMVLIETIS
;
A
#
# COMPACT_ATOMS: atom_id res chain seq x y z
N MET A 1 -32.58 3.03 12.42
CA MET A 1 -32.20 4.04 11.41
C MET A 1 -32.64 3.49 10.06
N MET A 2 -33.19 4.34 9.18
CA MET A 2 -33.48 3.98 7.78
C MET A 2 -32.25 3.25 7.21
N SER A 3 -32.44 2.07 6.64
CA SER A 3 -31.38 1.28 6.02
C SER A 3 -30.87 1.98 4.76
N ASN A 4 -30.05 3.01 4.96
CA ASN A 4 -29.35 3.70 3.90
C ASN A 4 -28.22 2.82 3.40
N LEU A 5 -28.02 2.74 2.08
CA LEU A 5 -26.91 2.01 1.47
C LEU A 5 -25.53 2.47 1.99
N PHE A 6 -25.44 3.72 2.43
CA PHE A 6 -24.21 4.30 2.98
C PHE A 6 -23.95 3.95 4.45
N SER A 7 -24.88 3.33 5.17
CA SER A 7 -24.71 3.04 6.61
C SER A 7 -23.57 2.05 6.88
N ILE A 8 -23.15 1.29 5.87
CA ILE A 8 -22.01 0.35 5.96
C ILE A 8 -20.67 1.12 6.02
N PHE A 9 -20.64 2.36 5.53
CA PHE A 9 -19.47 3.24 5.56
C PHE A 9 -19.49 4.20 6.76
N ASP A 10 -20.51 4.13 7.62
CA ASP A 10 -20.54 4.99 8.80
C ASP A 10 -19.57 4.44 9.86
N PRO A 11 -18.58 5.24 10.31
CA PRO A 11 -17.62 4.79 11.31
C PRO A 11 -18.21 4.72 12.72
N HIS A 12 -19.38 5.33 12.93
CA HIS A 12 -19.98 5.53 14.26
C HIS A 12 -20.88 4.35 14.64
N SER A 13 -20.52 3.64 15.70
CA SER A 13 -21.25 2.46 16.20
C SER A 13 -22.23 2.80 17.33
N SER A 14 -21.92 3.83 18.11
CA SER A 14 -22.71 4.35 19.21
C SER A 14 -22.54 5.86 19.26
N GLN A 15 -23.41 6.58 19.97
CA GLN A 15 -23.48 8.05 19.95
C GLN A 15 -22.13 8.76 20.18
N ASN A 16 -21.18 8.14 20.89
CA ASN A 16 -19.87 8.72 21.20
C ASN A 16 -18.67 7.91 20.69
N TYR A 17 -18.86 6.65 20.27
CA TYR A 17 -17.72 5.78 19.92
C TYR A 17 -17.81 5.24 18.49
N SER A 18 -16.70 5.41 17.77
CA SER A 18 -16.49 4.92 16.42
C SER A 18 -15.75 3.58 16.41
N PHE A 19 -16.37 2.53 16.98
CA PHE A 19 -15.73 1.20 17.10
C PHE A 19 -15.49 0.51 15.76
N ASN A 20 -16.14 0.93 14.67
CA ASN A 20 -15.94 0.34 13.35
C ASN A 20 -14.48 0.48 12.86
N TRP A 21 -13.75 1.50 13.31
CA TRP A 21 -12.32 1.67 13.05
C TRP A 21 -11.45 0.52 13.57
N LEU A 22 -11.93 -0.27 14.54
CA LEU A 22 -11.24 -1.47 15.00
C LEU A 22 -11.09 -2.52 13.89
N SER A 23 -11.85 -2.43 12.79
CA SER A 23 -11.69 -3.32 11.65
C SER A 23 -10.28 -3.23 11.03
N ILE A 24 -9.55 -2.13 11.26
CA ILE A 24 -8.16 -1.97 10.83
C ILE A 24 -7.22 -3.01 11.46
N PHE A 25 -7.54 -3.54 12.63
CA PHE A 25 -6.69 -4.52 13.29
C PHE A 25 -6.99 -5.97 12.89
N ILE A 26 -8.07 -6.21 12.13
CA ILE A 26 -8.49 -7.57 11.77
C ILE A 26 -7.44 -8.29 10.91
N PRO A 27 -6.81 -7.69 9.89
CA PRO A 27 -5.78 -8.39 9.11
C PRO A 27 -4.62 -8.90 9.93
N TRP A 28 -4.24 -8.20 11.01
CA TRP A 28 -3.17 -8.67 11.88
C TRP A 28 -3.54 -10.04 12.48
N LEU A 29 -4.77 -10.21 12.95
CA LEU A 29 -5.23 -11.47 13.52
C LEU A 29 -5.25 -12.63 12.51
N LEU A 30 -5.36 -12.34 11.21
CA LEU A 30 -5.42 -13.36 10.16
C LEU A 30 -4.06 -13.88 9.72
N PHE A 31 -2.97 -13.15 9.99
CA PHE A 31 -1.64 -13.61 9.62
C PHE A 31 -1.20 -14.78 10.51
N PRO A 32 -0.88 -15.96 9.93
CA PRO A 32 -0.50 -17.10 10.74
C PRO A 32 0.91 -16.91 11.33
N ASN A 33 1.03 -17.10 12.64
CA ASN A 33 2.32 -17.13 13.33
C ASN A 33 2.87 -18.57 13.41
N GLN A 34 4.21 -18.70 13.38
CA GLN A 34 4.88 -19.96 13.65
C GLN A 34 5.04 -20.17 15.16
N TYR A 35 4.20 -21.01 15.76
CA TYR A 35 4.34 -21.37 17.18
C TYR A 35 5.08 -22.70 17.40
N TRP A 36 5.05 -23.59 16.40
CA TRP A 36 5.58 -24.95 16.51
C TRP A 36 6.71 -25.18 15.49
N PHE A 37 7.61 -26.11 15.79
CA PHE A 37 8.67 -26.54 14.86
C PHE A 37 8.12 -27.01 13.51
N LYS A 38 6.97 -27.70 13.52
CA LYS A 38 6.26 -28.06 12.29
C LYS A 38 5.30 -26.93 11.91
N LYS A 39 5.48 -26.38 10.71
CA LYS A 39 4.58 -25.38 10.12
C LYS A 39 3.15 -25.93 10.02
N SER A 40 2.16 -25.14 10.45
CA SER A 40 0.75 -25.46 10.25
C SER A 40 0.37 -25.37 8.76
N LYS A 41 -0.74 -26.00 8.37
CA LYS A 41 -1.24 -25.94 6.98
C LYS A 41 -1.51 -24.49 6.54
N THR A 42 -2.12 -23.69 7.42
CA THR A 42 -2.37 -22.27 7.18
C THR A 42 -1.08 -21.49 7.01
N PHE A 43 -0.10 -21.71 7.89
CA PHE A 43 1.21 -21.08 7.75
C PHE A 43 1.88 -21.47 6.43
N MET A 44 1.79 -22.74 6.02
CA MET A 44 2.40 -23.19 4.78
C MET A 44 1.77 -22.53 3.54
N PHE A 45 0.45 -22.35 3.52
CA PHE A 45 -0.24 -21.62 2.45
C PHE A 45 0.26 -20.17 2.32
N TRP A 46 0.29 -19.43 3.42
CA TRP A 46 0.81 -18.06 3.44
C TRP A 46 2.29 -18.01 3.04
N PHE A 47 3.08 -18.98 3.49
CA PHE A 47 4.48 -19.10 3.12
C PHE A 47 4.68 -19.32 1.62
N THR A 48 3.85 -20.15 0.97
CA THR A 48 3.93 -20.35 -0.48
C THR A 48 3.61 -19.08 -1.27
N ILE A 49 2.63 -18.29 -0.84
CA ILE A 49 2.30 -17.00 -1.46
C ILE A 49 3.47 -16.03 -1.34
N ASN A 50 4.03 -15.89 -0.13
CA ASN A 50 5.16 -15.00 0.11
C ASN A 50 6.39 -15.41 -0.71
N GLN A 51 6.65 -16.71 -0.85
CA GLN A 51 7.75 -17.21 -1.68
C GLN A 51 7.55 -16.95 -3.16
N PHE A 52 6.31 -17.07 -3.67
CA PHE A 52 6.01 -16.74 -5.06
C PHE A 52 6.29 -15.26 -5.34
N LEU A 53 5.78 -14.38 -4.48
CA LEU A 53 5.96 -12.94 -4.63
C LEU A 53 7.43 -12.53 -4.51
N LEU A 54 8.18 -13.12 -3.56
CA LEU A 54 9.63 -12.88 -3.46
C LEU A 54 10.40 -13.35 -4.70
N LYS A 55 9.97 -14.42 -5.37
CA LYS A 55 10.62 -14.88 -6.61
C LYS A 55 10.40 -13.91 -7.77
N GLU A 56 9.20 -13.36 -7.93
CA GLU A 56 8.92 -12.32 -8.93
C GLU A 56 9.80 -11.08 -8.70
N PHE A 57 9.93 -10.63 -7.45
CA PHE A 57 10.76 -9.46 -7.12
C PHE A 57 12.27 -9.74 -7.11
N ASN A 58 12.72 -10.98 -6.96
CA ASN A 58 14.14 -11.34 -7.05
C ASN A 58 14.74 -11.05 -8.43
N ASN A 59 13.91 -10.91 -9.46
CA ASN A 59 14.36 -10.46 -10.78
C ASN A 59 14.78 -8.98 -10.78
N PHE A 60 14.32 -8.19 -9.81
CA PHE A 60 14.79 -6.81 -9.60
C PHE A 60 16.08 -6.81 -8.75
N LYS A 61 17.05 -5.98 -9.17
CA LYS A 61 18.43 -5.90 -8.64
C LYS A 61 18.56 -6.23 -7.14
N LYS A 62 19.49 -7.14 -6.82
CA LYS A 62 19.83 -7.70 -5.48
C LYS A 62 20.13 -6.68 -4.34
N LYS A 63 20.14 -5.36 -4.58
CA LYS A 63 20.49 -4.34 -3.58
C LYS A 63 19.30 -3.72 -2.83
N ASN A 64 18.05 -3.95 -3.27
CA ASN A 64 16.87 -3.25 -2.75
C ASN A 64 15.93 -4.12 -1.88
N TYR A 65 16.42 -5.24 -1.35
CA TYR A 65 15.64 -6.15 -0.49
C TYR A 65 14.84 -5.49 0.66
N PRO A 66 15.38 -4.52 1.44
CA PRO A 66 14.61 -3.96 2.55
C PRO A 66 13.38 -3.17 2.08
N ASN A 67 13.47 -2.45 0.97
CA ASN A 67 12.33 -1.69 0.43
C ASN A 67 11.23 -2.61 -0.11
N ILE A 68 11.61 -3.75 -0.68
CA ILE A 68 10.66 -4.76 -1.17
C ILE A 68 9.83 -5.31 -0.01
N ILE A 69 10.40 -5.49 1.18
CA ILE A 69 9.67 -6.01 2.35
C ILE A 69 8.56 -5.03 2.78
N ILE A 70 8.81 -3.72 2.78
CA ILE A 70 7.81 -2.71 3.15
C ILE A 70 6.67 -2.67 2.12
N LEU A 71 7.00 -2.69 0.83
CA LEU A 71 5.98 -2.73 -0.23
C LEU A 71 5.16 -4.02 -0.15
N PHE A 72 5.81 -5.14 0.16
CA PHE A 72 5.18 -6.44 0.31
C PHE A 72 4.20 -6.49 1.49
N SER A 73 4.61 -6.00 2.66
CA SER A 73 3.75 -5.98 3.85
C SER A 73 2.53 -5.07 3.63
N MET A 74 2.74 -3.89 3.02
CA MET A 74 1.65 -2.99 2.66
C MET A 74 0.68 -3.62 1.67
N PHE A 75 1.19 -4.28 0.62
CA PHE A 75 0.36 -4.99 -0.35
C PHE A 75 -0.51 -6.06 0.32
N MET A 76 0.10 -6.93 1.13
CA MET A 76 -0.63 -7.99 1.83
C MET A 76 -1.67 -7.45 2.82
N MET A 77 -1.37 -6.34 3.49
CA MET A 77 -2.33 -5.65 4.37
C MET A 77 -3.54 -5.09 3.59
N ILE A 78 -3.32 -4.41 2.46
CA ILE A 78 -4.42 -3.85 1.66
C ILE A 78 -5.29 -4.96 1.06
N VAL A 79 -4.65 -6.01 0.55
CA VAL A 79 -5.36 -7.15 -0.05
C VAL A 79 -6.25 -7.84 0.99
N THR A 80 -5.74 -8.08 2.19
CA THR A 80 -6.52 -8.70 3.28
C THR A 80 -7.67 -7.81 3.76
N MET A 81 -7.45 -6.50 3.88
CA MET A 81 -8.52 -5.53 4.18
C MET A 81 -9.66 -5.60 3.15
N ASN A 82 -9.30 -5.60 1.86
CA ASN A 82 -10.29 -5.61 0.80
C ASN A 82 -11.03 -6.94 0.71
N PHE A 83 -10.35 -8.07 0.93
CA PHE A 83 -11.00 -9.38 1.00
C PHE A 83 -11.98 -9.47 2.17
N LEU A 84 -11.62 -8.92 3.33
CA LEU A 84 -12.55 -8.85 4.46
C LEU A 84 -13.77 -7.98 4.17
N GLY A 85 -13.57 -6.91 3.40
CA GLY A 85 -14.63 -6.02 2.95
C GLY A 85 -15.72 -6.67 2.10
N LEU A 86 -15.45 -7.84 1.50
CA LEU A 86 -16.43 -8.57 0.70
C LEU A 86 -17.47 -9.30 1.55
N PHE A 87 -17.19 -9.54 2.83
CA PHE A 87 -18.16 -10.18 3.72
C PHE A 87 -19.26 -9.18 4.10
N PRO A 88 -20.53 -9.63 4.13
CA PRO A 88 -21.64 -8.76 4.49
C PRO A 88 -21.46 -8.20 5.90
N TYR A 89 -21.82 -6.93 6.07
CA TYR A 89 -21.79 -6.18 7.34
C TYR A 89 -20.40 -5.91 7.93
N ILE A 90 -19.31 -6.12 7.19
CA ILE A 90 -17.97 -5.69 7.62
C ILE A 90 -17.71 -4.25 7.18
N PHE A 91 -17.31 -3.40 8.13
CA PHE A 91 -16.86 -2.03 7.84
C PHE A 91 -15.55 -2.04 7.06
N THR A 92 -15.60 -1.54 5.82
CA THR A 92 -14.43 -1.42 4.94
C THR A 92 -13.64 -0.15 5.25
N ALA A 93 -12.64 -0.27 6.11
CA ALA A 93 -11.81 0.89 6.46
C ALA A 93 -11.12 1.51 5.22
N SER A 94 -10.73 0.68 4.23
CA SER A 94 -10.04 1.09 3.00
C SER A 94 -10.86 2.01 2.08
N SER A 95 -12.19 2.11 2.23
CA SER A 95 -13.01 3.03 1.44
C SER A 95 -12.88 4.48 1.89
N HIS A 96 -12.40 4.73 3.12
CA HIS A 96 -12.20 6.08 3.62
C HIS A 96 -10.87 6.66 3.16
N LEU A 97 -10.93 7.87 2.60
CA LEU A 97 -9.77 8.66 2.22
C LEU A 97 -8.80 8.90 3.39
N SER A 98 -9.30 8.91 4.62
CA SER A 98 -8.48 9.08 5.83
C SER A 98 -7.50 7.93 6.07
N ILE A 99 -7.65 6.77 5.43
CA ILE A 99 -6.65 5.69 5.45
C ILE A 99 -5.79 5.72 4.20
N THR A 100 -6.42 5.85 3.03
CA THR A 100 -5.70 5.70 1.76
C THR A 100 -4.74 6.84 1.47
N LEU A 101 -5.11 8.09 1.79
CA LEU A 101 -4.27 9.26 1.60
C LEU A 101 -2.99 9.25 2.44
N PRO A 102 -3.03 9.06 3.78
CA PRO A 102 -1.79 9.02 4.56
C PRO A 102 -0.92 7.82 4.17
N LEU A 103 -1.51 6.68 3.83
CA LEU A 103 -0.75 5.51 3.39
C LEU A 103 -0.02 5.76 2.07
N SER A 104 -0.68 6.34 1.07
CA SER A 104 -0.07 6.63 -0.23
C SER A 104 0.97 7.74 -0.15
N LEU A 105 0.64 8.83 0.56
CA LEU A 105 1.50 10.00 0.67
C LEU A 105 2.80 9.69 1.41
N THR A 106 2.74 8.90 2.50
CA THR A 106 3.94 8.53 3.27
C THR A 106 4.91 7.71 2.44
N VAL A 107 4.42 6.69 1.70
CA VAL A 107 5.27 5.88 0.82
C VAL A 107 5.86 6.73 -0.31
N TRP A 108 5.03 7.55 -0.96
CA TRP A 108 5.49 8.40 -2.06
C TRP A 108 6.55 9.42 -1.61
N LEU A 109 6.29 10.16 -0.52
CA LEU A 109 7.23 11.11 0.05
C LEU A 109 8.55 10.43 0.42
N SER A 110 8.50 9.25 1.04
CA SER A 110 9.71 8.52 1.45
C SER A 110 10.63 8.20 0.27
N ILE A 111 10.07 7.82 -0.89
CA ILE A 111 10.82 7.50 -2.11
C ILE A 111 11.39 8.78 -2.74
N MET A 112 10.59 9.85 -2.78
CA MET A 112 11.05 11.14 -3.33
C MET A 112 12.18 11.75 -2.51
N PHE A 113 12.05 11.79 -1.18
CA PHE A 113 13.12 12.26 -0.30
C PHE A 113 14.40 11.44 -0.45
N TYR A 114 14.28 10.12 -0.57
CA TYR A 114 15.42 9.25 -0.80
C TYR A 114 16.14 9.56 -2.12
N ASN A 115 15.37 9.75 -3.20
CA ASN A 115 15.92 10.05 -4.53
C ASN A 115 16.59 11.42 -4.57
N TRP A 116 15.99 12.45 -3.98
CA TRP A 116 16.61 13.76 -3.88
C TRP A 116 17.87 13.72 -3.02
N TYR A 117 17.89 12.98 -1.91
CA TYR A 117 19.08 12.93 -1.07
C TYR A 117 20.25 12.21 -1.75
N LYS A 118 20.01 11.08 -2.44
CA LYS A 118 21.09 10.26 -3.01
C LYS A 118 21.46 10.61 -4.44
N MET A 119 20.50 11.05 -5.25
CA MET A 119 20.61 11.14 -6.71
C MET A 119 19.94 12.42 -7.23
N THR A 120 20.26 13.59 -6.66
CA THR A 120 19.70 14.90 -7.06
C THR A 120 19.72 15.12 -8.57
N ASN A 121 20.91 15.06 -9.19
CA ASN A 121 21.09 15.40 -10.61
C ASN A 121 20.33 14.45 -11.53
N LEU A 122 20.35 13.15 -11.23
CA LEU A 122 19.60 12.16 -12.00
C LEU A 122 18.09 12.37 -11.83
N SER A 123 17.62 12.68 -10.62
CA SER A 123 16.20 12.93 -10.37
C SER A 123 15.67 14.15 -11.13
N PHE A 124 16.45 15.23 -11.22
CA PHE A 124 16.06 16.41 -12.01
C PHE A 124 16.21 16.18 -13.52
N ALA A 125 17.21 15.39 -13.94
CA ALA A 125 17.34 15.01 -15.35
C ALA A 125 16.14 14.20 -15.86
N HIS A 126 15.46 13.45 -14.99
CA HIS A 126 14.23 12.74 -15.34
C HIS A 126 13.03 13.65 -15.63
N LEU A 127 13.07 14.95 -15.30
CA LEU A 127 11.99 15.89 -15.63
C LEU A 127 11.88 16.21 -17.13
N VAL A 128 12.89 15.84 -17.92
CA VAL A 128 12.88 16.03 -19.37
C VAL A 128 13.10 14.67 -20.04
N PRO A 129 12.15 14.18 -20.87
CA PRO A 129 12.36 12.95 -21.59
C PRO A 129 13.54 13.07 -22.56
N LEU A 130 14.21 11.95 -22.79
CA LEU A 130 15.33 11.90 -23.74
C LEU A 130 14.85 12.33 -25.13
N ASN A 131 15.68 13.09 -25.85
CA ASN A 131 15.45 13.57 -27.22
C ASN A 131 14.33 14.60 -27.42
N THR A 132 13.92 15.35 -26.38
CA THR A 132 12.99 16.47 -26.58
C THR A 132 13.63 17.61 -27.37
N PRO A 133 12.96 18.17 -28.39
CA PRO A 133 13.43 19.36 -29.08
C PRO A 133 13.49 20.57 -28.12
N THR A 134 14.50 21.42 -28.28
CA THR A 134 14.80 22.53 -27.35
C THR A 134 13.64 23.50 -27.15
N ALA A 135 12.84 23.75 -28.19
CA ALA A 135 11.68 24.64 -28.13
C ALA A 135 10.59 24.18 -27.14
N LEU A 136 10.46 22.87 -26.91
CA LEU A 136 9.39 22.29 -26.07
C LEU A 136 9.87 21.96 -24.65
N MET A 137 11.18 22.11 -24.38
CA MET A 137 11.80 21.66 -23.12
C MET A 137 11.16 22.30 -21.88
N MET A 138 10.88 23.60 -21.93
CA MET A 138 10.21 24.34 -20.84
C MET A 138 8.83 23.77 -20.50
N PHE A 139 8.03 23.42 -21.51
CA PHE A 139 6.68 22.88 -21.31
C PHE A 139 6.71 21.46 -20.76
N MET A 140 7.66 20.63 -21.22
CA MET A 140 7.79 19.26 -20.73
C MET A 140 8.10 19.21 -19.24
N VAL A 141 8.96 20.10 -18.73
CA VAL A 141 9.25 20.17 -17.29
C VAL A 141 7.97 20.47 -16.49
N LEU A 142 7.15 21.43 -16.92
CA LEU A 142 5.89 21.75 -16.23
C LEU A 142 4.91 20.57 -16.21
N ILE A 143 4.79 19.86 -17.33
CA ILE A 143 3.91 18.70 -17.44
C ILE A 143 4.39 17.58 -16.51
N GLU A 144 5.69 17.27 -16.54
CA GLU A 144 6.27 16.19 -15.73
C GLU A 144 6.25 16.51 -14.22
N THR A 145 6.19 17.79 -13.82
CA THR A 145 6.00 18.15 -12.41
C THR A 145 4.58 17.95 -11.88
N ILE A 146 3.58 17.89 -12.76
CA ILE A 146 2.16 17.73 -12.40
C ILE A 146 1.73 16.25 -12.43
N SER A 147 2.33 15.45 -13.32
CA SER A 147 2.08 14.01 -13.46
C SER A 147 2.59 13.18 -12.28
#